data_AF-A0A533U6D0-F1
#
_entry.id   AF-A0A533U6D0-F1
#
_cell.length_a   1.000
_cell.length_b   1.000
_cell.length_c   1.000
_cell.angle_alpha   90.00
_cell.angle_beta   90.00
_cell.angle_gamma   90.00
#
_symmetry.space_group_name_H-M   'P 1'
#
loop_
_entity.id
_entity.type
_entity.pdbx_description
1 polymer ?
#
loop_
_entity_poly.entity_id
_entity_poly.type
_entity_poly.pdbx_seq_one_letter_code
_entity_poly.pdbx_strand_id
1 'polypeptide(L)'
;MSSYPSYKFAKRVIPPSLRKLRSNLDTGELTKHGYHLNKTDNARHVALKKAIREDGAATATKRLQLIEVWNKRNHPRRAAIARKDRKWVVKTYASSYHRQLVAQRKD
;
A
#
# COMPACT_ATOMS: atom_id res chain seq x y z
N MET A 1 -23.80 21.08 23.28
CA MET A 1 -23.85 21.05 21.80
C MET A 1 -22.42 21.17 21.28
N SER A 2 -21.83 20.08 20.82
CA SER A 2 -20.41 20.04 20.42
C SER A 2 -20.23 20.77 19.09
N SER A 3 -19.56 21.92 19.16
CA SER A 3 -19.14 22.74 18.02
C SER A 3 -17.96 22.08 17.32
N TYR A 4 -18.21 21.34 16.25
CA TYR A 4 -17.15 20.93 15.33
C TYR A 4 -17.08 21.94 14.18
N PRO A 5 -15.95 22.64 13.99
CA PRO A 5 -15.81 23.64 12.94
C PRO A 5 -15.83 22.95 11.58
N SER A 6 -16.69 23.43 10.68
CA SER A 6 -16.79 22.94 9.31
C SER A 6 -15.49 23.29 8.56
N TYR A 7 -14.58 22.33 8.46
CA TYR A 7 -13.36 22.49 7.67
C TYR A 7 -13.72 22.56 6.19
N LYS A 8 -13.77 23.78 5.64
CA LYS A 8 -13.68 24.04 4.20
C LYS A 8 -12.30 23.55 3.76
N PHE A 9 -12.26 22.45 3.00
CA PHE A 9 -11.03 21.93 2.40
C PHE A 9 -10.50 22.90 1.34
N ALA A 10 -9.77 23.92 1.78
CA ALA A 10 -8.92 24.72 0.91
C ALA A 10 -7.78 23.82 0.39
N LYS A 11 -7.56 23.90 -0.92
CA LYS A 11 -6.64 23.10 -1.73
C LYS A 11 -5.30 22.78 -1.01
N ARG A 12 -5.08 21.48 -0.76
CA ARG A 12 -3.78 20.78 -0.81
C ARG A 12 -2.62 21.39 -0.03
N VAL A 13 -2.61 21.25 1.30
CA VAL A 13 -1.33 21.24 2.05
C VAL A 13 -1.21 19.89 2.75
N ILE A 14 -0.51 18.97 2.09
CA ILE A 14 -0.11 17.70 2.72
C ILE A 14 0.89 18.08 3.85
N PRO A 15 0.65 17.63 5.10
CA PRO A 15 1.58 17.82 6.22
C PRO A 15 3.02 17.45 5.83
N PRO A 16 4.04 18.22 6.22
CA PRO A 16 5.43 17.96 5.85
C PRO A 16 5.91 16.54 6.22
N SER A 17 5.44 16.00 7.35
CA SER A 17 5.71 14.62 7.79
C SER A 17 5.15 13.58 6.81
N LEU A 18 3.96 13.82 6.25
CA LEU A 18 3.36 12.98 5.21
C LEU A 18 4.03 13.19 3.84
N ARG A 19 4.71 14.31 3.64
CA ARG A 19 5.51 14.62 2.44
C ARG A 19 6.85 13.85 2.42
N LYS A 20 7.44 13.58 3.59
CA LYS A 20 8.64 12.74 3.72
C LYS A 20 8.33 11.25 3.52
N LEU A 21 7.14 10.79 3.92
CA LEU A 21 6.63 9.48 3.52
C LEU A 21 6.37 9.44 2.01
N ARG A 22 5.85 10.54 1.45
CA ARG A 22 5.58 10.69 0.02
C ARG A 22 6.85 10.59 -0.83
N SER A 23 7.98 11.24 -0.48
CA SER A 23 9.23 11.18 -1.27
C SER A 23 9.84 9.77 -1.32
N ASN A 24 9.71 8.99 -0.23
CA ASN A 24 10.17 7.60 -0.20
C ASN A 24 9.16 6.60 -0.80
N LEU A 25 7.96 7.08 -1.17
CA LEU A 25 6.97 6.36 -1.97
C LEU A 25 6.83 6.93 -3.41
N ASP A 26 7.49 8.03 -3.74
CA ASP A 26 7.01 8.99 -4.78
C ASP A 26 7.17 8.46 -6.20
N THR A 27 7.97 7.41 -6.43
CA THR A 27 8.07 6.81 -7.77
C THR A 27 8.24 5.29 -7.70
N GLY A 28 7.17 4.61 -7.28
CA GLY A 28 6.81 3.39 -7.98
C GLY A 28 7.60 2.15 -7.62
N GLU A 29 7.85 1.84 -6.35
CA GLU A 29 8.46 0.56 -6.00
C GLU A 29 7.62 -0.65 -6.41
N LEU A 30 6.28 -0.54 -6.45
CA LEU A 30 5.45 -1.58 -7.08
C LEU A 30 5.38 -1.37 -8.61
N THR A 31 5.41 -0.12 -9.08
CA THR A 31 5.42 0.25 -10.49
C THR A 31 6.68 -0.24 -11.23
N LYS A 32 7.85 -0.28 -10.58
CA LYS A 32 9.13 -0.81 -11.10
C LYS A 32 9.00 -2.29 -11.46
N HIS A 33 8.07 -2.98 -10.79
CA HIS A 33 7.71 -4.36 -11.05
C HIS A 33 6.51 -4.52 -12.01
N GLY A 34 5.94 -3.40 -12.47
CA GLY A 34 4.84 -3.36 -13.41
C GLY A 34 3.45 -3.36 -12.77
N TYR A 35 3.33 -3.09 -11.46
CA TYR A 35 2.04 -3.05 -10.78
C TYR A 35 1.31 -1.75 -11.09
N HIS A 36 0.09 -1.86 -11.62
CA HIS A 36 -0.81 -0.74 -11.80
C HIS A 36 -2.26 -1.17 -11.55
N LEU A 37 -3.04 -0.30 -10.93
CA LEU A 37 -4.44 -0.59 -10.56
C LEU A 37 -5.40 -0.73 -11.75
N ASN A 38 -5.00 -0.27 -12.94
CA ASN A 38 -5.78 -0.42 -14.18
C ASN A 38 -5.48 -1.74 -14.92
N LYS A 39 -4.52 -2.54 -14.46
CA LYS A 39 -4.21 -3.85 -15.03
C LYS A 39 -5.13 -4.93 -14.46
N THR A 40 -5.23 -6.04 -15.20
CA THR A 40 -5.95 -7.24 -14.76
C THR A 40 -5.36 -7.83 -13.49
N ASP A 41 -6.16 -8.58 -12.73
CA ASP A 41 -5.75 -9.22 -11.47
C ASP A 41 -4.48 -10.07 -11.65
N ASN A 42 -4.43 -10.88 -12.72
CA ASN A 42 -3.25 -11.69 -13.03
C ASN A 42 -2.00 -10.84 -13.23
N ALA A 43 -2.08 -9.78 -14.03
CA ALA A 43 -0.93 -8.90 -14.29
C ALA A 43 -0.45 -8.20 -13.01
N ARG A 44 -1.37 -7.80 -12.12
CA ARG A 44 -1.02 -7.23 -10.81
C ARG A 44 -0.34 -8.26 -9.92
N HIS A 45 -0.84 -9.50 -9.86
CA HIS A 45 -0.19 -10.57 -9.09
C HIS A 45 1.21 -10.91 -9.61
N VAL A 46 1.42 -10.92 -10.94
CA VAL A 46 2.77 -11.12 -11.51
C VAL A 46 3.74 -10.03 -11.07
N ALA A 47 3.30 -8.76 -11.10
CA ALA A 47 4.11 -7.65 -10.59
C ALA A 47 4.40 -7.78 -9.09
N LEU A 48 3.40 -8.18 -8.30
CA LEU A 48 3.57 -8.40 -6.86
C LEU A 48 4.53 -9.55 -6.56
N LYS A 49 4.53 -10.64 -7.33
CA LYS A 49 5.53 -11.71 -7.19
C LYS A 49 6.95 -11.19 -7.38
N LYS A 50 7.17 -10.31 -8.37
CA LYS A 50 8.48 -9.67 -8.59
C LYS A 50 8.88 -8.78 -7.40
N ALA A 51 7.93 -7.98 -6.90
CA ALA A 51 8.15 -7.13 -5.72
C ALA A 51 8.46 -7.93 -4.46
N ILE A 52 7.75 -9.04 -4.24
CA ILE A 52 7.95 -9.89 -3.07
C ILE A 52 9.30 -10.59 -3.11
N ARG A 53 9.77 -10.97 -4.30
CA ARG A 53 11.09 -11.58 -4.47
C ARG A 53 12.23 -10.62 -4.14
N GLU A 54 12.08 -9.34 -4.47
CA GLU A 54 13.09 -8.32 -4.21
C GLU A 54 13.00 -7.76 -2.78
N ASP A 55 11.81 -7.35 -2.35
CA ASP A 55 11.60 -6.55 -1.14
C ASP A 55 10.97 -7.32 0.04
N GLY A 56 10.54 -8.55 -0.20
CA GLY A 56 9.81 -9.38 0.77
C GLY A 56 8.31 -9.12 0.85
N ALA A 57 7.58 -10.11 1.38
CA ALA A 57 6.12 -10.08 1.48
C ALA A 57 5.60 -9.01 2.46
N ALA A 58 6.35 -8.76 3.53
CA ALA A 58 5.98 -7.75 4.53
C ALA A 58 5.99 -6.34 3.94
N THR A 59 7.03 -5.99 3.19
CA THR A 59 7.18 -4.69 2.54
C THR A 59 6.10 -4.49 1.47
N ALA A 60 5.87 -5.48 0.61
CA ALA A 60 4.81 -5.43 -0.40
C ALA A 60 3.41 -5.22 0.22
N THR A 61 3.12 -5.88 1.35
CA THR A 61 1.86 -5.73 2.09
C THR A 61 1.68 -4.31 2.62
N LYS A 62 2.72 -3.71 3.22
CA LYS A 62 2.69 -2.33 3.73
C LYS A 62 2.46 -1.32 2.60
N ARG A 63 3.12 -1.50 1.46
CA ARG A 63 2.93 -0.66 0.26
C ARG A 63 1.48 -0.73 -0.26
N LEU A 64 0.90 -1.93 -0.34
CA LEU A 64 -0.50 -2.10 -0.74
C LEU A 64 -1.48 -1.47 0.26
N GLN A 65 -1.19 -1.54 1.56
CA GLN A 65 -1.98 -0.87 2.60
C GLN A 65 -1.96 0.65 2.44
N LEU A 66 -0.82 1.25 2.10
CA LEU A 66 -0.73 2.68 1.83
C LEU A 66 -1.58 3.08 0.63
N ILE A 67 -1.53 2.30 -0.46
CA ILE A 67 -2.40 2.52 -1.63
C ILE A 67 -3.87 2.41 -1.25
N GLU A 68 -4.25 1.42 -0.43
CA GLU A 68 -5.60 1.24 0.12
C GLU A 68 -6.06 2.50 0.88
N VAL A 69 -5.28 2.95 1.87
CA VAL A 69 -5.61 4.09 2.73
C VAL A 69 -5.72 5.39 1.93
N TRP A 70 -4.78 5.65 1.01
CA TRP A 70 -4.81 6.85 0.18
C TRP A 70 -6.08 6.92 -0.66
N ASN A 71 -6.47 5.81 -1.28
CA ASN A 71 -7.61 5.77 -2.18
C ASN A 71 -8.95 5.64 -1.44
N LYS A 72 -8.97 5.32 -0.14
CA LYS A 72 -10.17 4.95 0.62
C LYS A 72 -11.30 5.97 0.51
N ARG A 73 -10.99 7.27 0.54
CA ARG A 73 -11.98 8.36 0.52
C ARG A 73 -12.33 8.84 -0.88
N ASN A 74 -11.32 9.04 -1.74
CA ASN A 74 -11.51 9.71 -3.03
C ASN A 74 -11.73 8.71 -4.19
N HIS A 75 -11.23 7.48 -4.07
CA HIS A 75 -11.27 6.46 -5.12
C HIS A 75 -11.55 5.07 -4.52
N PRO A 76 -12.76 4.82 -3.98
CA PRO A 76 -13.06 3.59 -3.22
C PRO A 76 -12.86 2.31 -4.04
N ARG A 77 -13.10 2.34 -5.36
CA ARG A 77 -12.80 1.21 -6.25
C ARG A 77 -11.31 0.85 -6.27
N ARG A 78 -10.43 1.85 -6.33
CA ARG A 78 -8.96 1.65 -6.28
C ARG A 78 -8.50 1.12 -4.93
N ALA A 79 -9.09 1.61 -3.84
CA ALA A 79 -8.84 1.08 -2.51
C ALA A 79 -9.27 -0.38 -2.37
N ALA A 80 -10.41 -0.76 -2.95
CA ALA A 80 -10.88 -2.14 -2.95
C ALA A 80 -9.94 -3.09 -3.70
N ILE A 81 -9.38 -2.65 -4.84
CA ILE A 81 -8.38 -3.42 -5.60
C ILE A 81 -7.12 -3.63 -4.75
N ALA A 82 -6.54 -2.55 -4.19
CA ALA A 82 -5.34 -2.65 -3.36
C ALA A 82 -5.56 -3.55 -2.13
N ARG A 83 -6.74 -3.48 -1.51
CA ARG A 83 -7.13 -4.36 -0.40
C ARG A 83 -7.23 -5.82 -0.81
N LYS A 84 -7.81 -6.11 -1.99
CA LYS A 84 -7.91 -7.47 -2.54
C LYS A 84 -6.53 -8.06 -2.76
N ASP A 85 -5.66 -7.29 -3.41
CA ASP A 85 -4.28 -7.68 -3.69
C ASP A 85 -3.48 -7.88 -2.39
N ARG A 86 -3.67 -7.01 -1.38
CA ARG A 86 -3.06 -7.16 -0.06
C ARG A 86 -3.46 -8.47 0.61
N LYS A 87 -4.75 -8.81 0.59
CA LYS A 87 -5.25 -10.08 1.12
C LYS A 87 -4.68 -11.27 0.36
N TRP A 88 -4.53 -11.16 -0.95
CA TRP A 88 -3.90 -12.21 -1.76
C TRP A 88 -2.44 -12.41 -1.35
N VAL A 89 -1.65 -11.34 -1.14
CA VAL A 89 -0.27 -11.45 -0.66
C VAL A 89 -0.23 -12.12 0.70
N VAL A 90 -1.04 -11.67 1.66
CA VAL A 90 -1.07 -12.27 3.01
C VAL A 90 -1.46 -13.75 2.94
N LYS A 91 -2.51 -14.11 2.18
CA LYS A 91 -2.96 -15.50 2.04
C LYS A 91 -1.90 -16.39 1.39
N THR A 92 -1.24 -15.89 0.34
CA THR A 92 -0.28 -16.66 -0.46
C THR A 92 1.06 -16.82 0.24
N TYR A 93 1.47 -15.84 1.05
CA TYR A 93 2.80 -15.78 1.66
C TYR A 93 2.79 -15.81 3.19
N ALA A 94 1.67 -16.15 3.85
CA ALA A 94 1.52 -16.16 5.31
C ALA A 94 2.65 -16.89 6.07
N SER A 95 3.10 -18.05 5.57
CA SER A 95 4.17 -18.85 6.19
C SER A 95 5.58 -18.23 6.05
N SER A 96 5.79 -17.38 5.05
CA SER A 96 7.00 -16.57 4.87
C SER A 96 6.90 -15.26 5.68
N TYR A 97 5.70 -14.66 5.72
CA TYR A 97 5.38 -13.45 6.48
C TYR A 97 5.55 -13.63 7.99
N HIS A 98 5.11 -14.77 8.56
CA HIS A 98 5.34 -15.08 9.97
C HIS A 98 6.84 -15.23 10.28
N ARG A 99 7.60 -15.95 9.44
CA ARG A 99 9.06 -16.10 9.60
C ARG A 99 9.81 -14.76 9.53
N GLN A 100 9.46 -13.88 8.59
CA GLN A 100 10.08 -12.55 8.49
C GLN A 100 9.74 -11.64 9.68
N LEU A 101 8.49 -11.64 10.17
CA LEU A 101 8.10 -10.84 11.34
C LEU A 101 8.73 -11.34 12.64
N VAL A 102 8.89 -12.66 12.78
CA VAL A 102 9.60 -13.26 13.92
C VAL A 102 11.08 -12.89 13.89
N ALA A 103 11.70 -12.85 12.71
CA ALA A 103 13.08 -12.39 12.56
C ALA A 103 13.27 -10.91 12.92
N GLN A 104 12.36 -10.02 12.48
CA GLN A 104 12.43 -8.57 12.74
C GLN A 104 12.16 -8.13 14.19
N ARG A 105 11.73 -9.04 15.08
CA ARG A 105 11.44 -8.75 16.50
C ARG A 105 12.52 -9.27 17.47
N LYS A 106 13.59 -9.85 16.93
CA LYS A 106 14.70 -10.41 17.71
C LYS A 106 15.89 -9.45 17.87
N ASP A 107 15.78 -8.23 17.36
CA ASP A 107 16.70 -7.11 17.58
C ASP A 107 16.00 -6.03 18.42
#